data_AF-A0A5D2XTV2-F1
#
_entry.id   AF-A0A5D2XTV2-F1
#
_cell.length_a   1.000
_cell.length_b   1.000
_cell.length_c   1.000
_cell.angle_alpha   90.00
_cell.angle_beta   90.00
_cell.angle_gamma   90.00
#
_symmetry.space_group_name_H-M   'P 1'
#
loop_
_entity.id
_entity.type
_entity.pdbx_description
1 polymer ?
#
loop_
_entity_poly.entity_id
_entity_poly.type
_entity_poly.pdbx_seq_one_letter_code
_entity_poly.pdbx_strand_id
1 'polypeptide(L)'
;MKILSWNCRGARNQATVRELKQLLVANVPDIVFLCETKIKSNGFQRICNLCRMEGYLAVDSEGKSRGLALMWRAGVNVSIQNYSKFHIDSLVRLEDDAVLRFTGFYGQTDSSQRQQAWNMLRRVSDKVTEGWIVGGDFNAILNDSEKEGGRCKPKILIEDFGNFLEELKLTDVKPCNRWFTWTYNREGDRLVKERLDRFVVSDATMEKLPFLTSFIIHQSKSDQEAIMMDSEGSRPNNAKAGQRAWFRYDTCWADEQELKDIISGIWLNKDCSMIDKMDLTRDKLGPWQYHRFRRMTNKIKKLEEEISQLMDGGSNEWTTHQLKQARGKLGYLYDVKKKYSTLRACSQWLREGDRNTRYFDVRASGTRRL
;
A
#
# COMPACT_ATOMS: atom_id res chain seq x y z
N MET A 1 9.66 -0.81 -8.73
CA MET A 1 9.21 -1.69 -7.63
C MET A 1 8.55 -0.85 -6.54
N LYS A 2 7.40 -1.28 -6.03
CA LYS A 2 6.68 -0.64 -4.93
C LYS A 2 6.53 -1.56 -3.72
N ILE A 3 6.89 -1.07 -2.53
CA ILE A 3 6.79 -1.82 -1.27
C ILE A 3 5.86 -1.07 -0.32
N LEU A 4 4.79 -1.73 0.13
CA LEU A 4 3.88 -1.23 1.15
C LEU A 4 4.21 -1.87 2.50
N SER A 5 4.27 -1.08 3.56
CA SER A 5 4.35 -1.57 4.95
C SER A 5 3.20 -1.00 5.77
N TRP A 6 2.54 -1.85 6.55
CA TRP A 6 1.41 -1.41 7.38
C TRP A 6 1.25 -2.19 8.68
N ASN A 7 1.28 -1.49 9.81
CA ASN A 7 0.81 -2.00 11.09
C ASN A 7 -0.73 -2.03 11.09
N CYS A 8 -1.30 -3.18 10.74
CA CYS A 8 -2.74 -3.32 10.53
C CYS A 8 -3.55 -3.55 11.82
N ARG A 9 -2.88 -3.71 12.98
CA ARG A 9 -3.48 -3.91 14.32
C ARG A 9 -4.58 -4.98 14.42
N GLY A 10 -4.61 -5.92 13.49
CA GLY A 10 -5.49 -7.08 13.49
C GLY A 10 -6.22 -7.25 12.17
N ALA A 11 -5.81 -8.26 11.40
CA ALA A 11 -6.42 -8.60 10.13
C ALA A 11 -7.62 -9.56 10.27
N ARG A 12 -8.09 -9.87 11.49
CA ARG A 12 -9.31 -10.67 11.72
C ARG A 12 -10.58 -9.90 11.39
N ASN A 13 -10.54 -8.58 11.54
CA ASN A 13 -11.69 -7.74 11.28
C ASN A 13 -11.92 -7.59 9.78
N GLN A 14 -13.16 -7.84 9.33
CA GLN A 14 -13.55 -7.66 7.94
C GLN A 14 -13.36 -6.20 7.47
N ALA A 15 -13.45 -5.22 8.37
CA ALA A 15 -13.15 -3.82 8.06
C ALA A 15 -11.67 -3.63 7.70
N THR A 16 -10.73 -4.16 8.50
CA THR A 16 -9.28 -4.09 8.22
C THR A 16 -8.94 -4.78 6.89
N VAL A 17 -9.53 -5.94 6.61
CA VAL A 17 -9.34 -6.63 5.33
C VAL A 17 -9.91 -5.82 4.16
N ARG A 18 -11.02 -5.10 4.34
CA ARG A 18 -11.58 -4.23 3.30
C ARG A 18 -10.68 -3.03 3.02
N GLU A 19 -10.12 -2.43 4.06
CA GLU A 19 -9.17 -1.31 3.99
C GLU A 19 -7.86 -1.76 3.33
N LEU A 20 -7.30 -2.90 3.74
CA LEU A 20 -6.16 -3.52 3.05
C LEU A 20 -6.40 -3.64 1.55
N LYS A 21 -7.54 -4.21 1.14
CA LYS A 21 -7.90 -4.33 -0.28
C LYS A 21 -7.98 -2.98 -0.98
N GLN A 22 -8.52 -1.95 -0.33
CA GLN A 22 -8.58 -0.61 -0.92
C GLN A 22 -7.17 -0.07 -1.16
N LEU A 23 -6.25 -0.26 -0.19
CA LEU A 23 -4.85 0.15 -0.33
C LEU A 23 -4.15 -0.54 -1.49
N LEU A 24 -4.29 -1.86 -1.59
CA LEU A 24 -3.65 -2.63 -2.65
C LEU A 24 -4.17 -2.23 -4.03
N VAL A 25 -5.48 -2.01 -4.15
CA VAL A 25 -6.10 -1.60 -5.41
C VAL A 25 -5.75 -0.16 -5.78
N ALA A 26 -5.64 0.74 -4.81
CA ALA A 26 -5.37 2.15 -5.07
C ALA A 26 -3.91 2.42 -5.45
N ASN A 27 -2.99 1.66 -4.88
CA ASN A 27 -1.55 1.93 -4.91
C ASN A 27 -0.75 0.90 -5.71
N VAL A 28 -1.32 -0.29 -5.91
CA VAL A 28 -0.75 -1.36 -6.74
C VAL A 28 0.68 -1.68 -6.28
N PRO A 29 0.91 -2.07 -5.01
CA PRO A 29 2.24 -2.45 -4.51
C PRO A 29 2.65 -3.85 -4.98
N ASP A 30 3.94 -4.04 -5.22
CA ASP A 30 4.52 -5.30 -5.67
C ASP A 30 4.78 -6.23 -4.48
N ILE A 31 5.21 -5.64 -3.35
CA ILE A 31 5.44 -6.32 -2.07
C ILE A 31 4.66 -5.61 -0.97
N VAL A 32 4.10 -6.39 -0.04
CA VAL A 32 3.31 -5.90 1.09
C VAL A 32 3.78 -6.58 2.36
N PHE A 33 4.29 -5.79 3.30
CA PHE A 33 4.59 -6.22 4.65
C PHE A 33 3.49 -5.76 5.62
N LEU A 34 2.99 -6.69 6.43
CA LEU A 34 2.01 -6.43 7.47
C LEU A 34 2.56 -6.86 8.83
N CYS A 35 2.41 -6.00 9.83
CA CYS A 35 2.64 -6.36 11.23
C CYS A 35 1.37 -6.21 12.07
N GLU A 36 1.39 -6.82 13.25
CA GLU A 36 0.22 -7.02 14.12
C GLU A 36 -0.99 -7.64 13.41
N THR A 37 -0.76 -8.68 12.61
CA THR A 37 -1.87 -9.36 11.91
C THR A 37 -2.86 -10.01 12.87
N LYS A 38 -2.42 -10.39 14.09
CA LYS A 38 -3.22 -11.05 15.14
C LYS A 38 -3.95 -12.30 14.64
N ILE A 39 -3.40 -12.94 13.61
CA ILE A 39 -3.94 -14.12 12.95
C ILE A 39 -2.89 -15.23 12.98
N LYS A 40 -3.35 -16.48 13.15
CA LYS A 40 -2.52 -17.65 12.92
C LYS A 40 -2.28 -17.84 11.42
N SER A 41 -1.07 -18.20 11.04
CA SER A 41 -0.59 -18.38 9.66
C SER A 41 -1.56 -19.18 8.77
N ASN A 42 -2.18 -20.22 9.31
CA ASN A 42 -3.19 -21.03 8.60
C ASN A 42 -4.42 -20.24 8.10
N GLY A 43 -4.82 -19.19 8.82
CA GLY A 43 -5.93 -18.32 8.42
C GLY A 43 -5.54 -17.27 7.38
N PHE A 44 -4.24 -17.09 7.12
CA PHE A 44 -3.75 -16.00 6.30
C PHE A 44 -3.93 -16.25 4.79
N GLN A 45 -3.99 -17.51 4.35
CA GLN A 45 -4.25 -17.87 2.95
C GLN A 45 -5.52 -17.21 2.41
N ARG A 46 -6.58 -17.15 3.23
CA ARG A 46 -7.84 -16.49 2.89
C ARG A 46 -7.62 -15.00 2.60
N ILE A 47 -6.81 -14.31 3.40
CA ILE A 47 -6.49 -12.88 3.20
C ILE A 47 -5.68 -12.71 1.92
N CYS A 48 -4.71 -13.59 1.67
CA CYS A 48 -3.92 -13.60 0.44
C CYS A 48 -4.80 -13.69 -0.81
N ASN A 49 -5.67 -14.69 -0.86
CA ASN A 49 -6.60 -14.89 -1.97
C ASN A 49 -7.54 -13.70 -2.15
N LEU A 50 -8.04 -13.15 -1.04
CA LEU A 50 -8.91 -11.98 -1.04
C LEU A 50 -8.21 -10.72 -1.57
N CYS A 51 -6.89 -10.62 -1.39
CA CYS A 51 -6.05 -9.51 -1.83
C CYS A 51 -5.48 -9.72 -3.25
N ARG A 52 -5.69 -10.89 -3.87
CA ARG A 52 -5.16 -11.26 -5.20
C ARG A 52 -3.63 -11.18 -5.27
N MET A 53 -2.96 -11.56 -4.18
CA MET A 53 -1.51 -11.73 -4.14
C MET A 53 -1.18 -13.20 -4.42
N GLU A 54 -0.07 -13.47 -5.11
CA GLU A 54 0.25 -14.85 -5.56
C GLU A 54 1.02 -15.60 -4.48
N GLY A 55 2.04 -14.97 -3.90
CA GLY A 55 2.84 -15.57 -2.84
C GLY A 55 2.71 -14.83 -1.52
N TYR A 56 2.86 -15.59 -0.43
CA TYR A 56 2.92 -15.04 0.91
C TYR A 56 3.75 -15.90 1.87
N LEU A 57 4.25 -15.26 2.92
CA LEU A 57 4.70 -15.88 4.15
C LEU A 57 3.92 -15.26 5.31
N ALA A 58 3.42 -16.08 6.23
CA ALA A 58 2.78 -15.60 7.44
C ALA A 58 3.45 -16.22 8.67
N VAL A 59 3.77 -15.38 9.65
CA VAL A 59 4.31 -15.75 10.95
C VAL A 59 3.19 -15.65 11.98
N ASP A 60 3.04 -16.70 12.79
CA ASP A 60 1.96 -16.80 13.77
C ASP A 60 1.92 -15.64 14.77
N SER A 61 0.69 -15.24 15.12
CA SER A 61 0.44 -14.37 16.27
C SER A 61 0.61 -15.11 17.60
N GLU A 62 1.18 -14.46 18.60
CA GLU A 62 1.20 -14.94 19.99
C GLU A 62 -0.07 -14.44 20.71
N GLY A 63 -1.10 -15.30 20.76
CA GLY A 63 -2.39 -14.95 21.37
C GLY A 63 -3.15 -13.86 20.60
N LYS A 64 -3.35 -12.69 21.22
CA LYS A 64 -3.99 -11.50 20.62
C LYS A 64 -2.97 -10.45 20.14
N SER A 65 -1.68 -10.79 20.17
CA SER A 65 -0.59 -9.87 19.87
C SER A 65 0.28 -10.41 18.73
N ARG A 66 1.06 -9.52 18.10
CA ARG A 66 2.01 -9.86 17.03
C ARG A 66 1.35 -10.47 15.79
N GLY A 67 2.11 -11.28 15.06
CA GLY A 67 1.79 -11.82 13.76
C GLY A 67 2.34 -10.91 12.66
N LEU A 68 3.14 -11.50 11.77
CA LEU A 68 3.73 -10.82 10.62
C LEU A 68 3.25 -11.49 9.35
N ALA A 69 3.19 -10.75 8.26
CA ALA A 69 3.01 -11.33 6.95
C ALA A 69 3.77 -10.55 5.89
N LEU A 70 4.32 -11.27 4.94
CA LEU A 70 4.88 -10.73 3.71
C LEU A 70 4.09 -11.31 2.55
N MET A 71 3.67 -10.48 1.61
CA MET A 71 2.89 -10.89 0.44
C MET A 71 3.48 -10.23 -0.79
N TRP A 72 3.44 -10.91 -1.93
CA TRP A 72 3.94 -10.37 -3.18
C TRP A 72 3.03 -10.69 -4.37
N ARG A 73 3.03 -9.80 -5.35
CA ARG A 73 2.23 -9.95 -6.57
C ARG A 73 2.81 -11.06 -7.45
N ALA A 74 1.94 -11.63 -8.27
CA ALA A 74 2.32 -12.38 -9.44
C ALA A 74 3.46 -11.72 -10.25
N GLY A 75 4.43 -12.54 -10.66
CA GLY A 75 5.62 -12.09 -11.39
C GLY A 75 6.75 -11.52 -10.54
N VAL A 76 6.52 -11.21 -9.26
CA VAL A 76 7.58 -10.77 -8.34
C VAL A 76 8.26 -12.00 -7.75
N ASN A 77 9.57 -12.13 -7.98
CA ASN A 77 10.35 -13.25 -7.45
C ASN A 77 10.90 -12.88 -6.06
N VAL A 78 10.28 -13.47 -5.04
CA VAL A 78 10.65 -13.31 -3.62
C VAL A 78 11.09 -14.67 -3.07
N SER A 79 12.31 -14.72 -2.54
CA SER A 79 12.87 -15.88 -1.84
C SER A 79 13.01 -15.56 -0.36
N ILE A 80 12.27 -16.27 0.50
CA ILE A 80 12.37 -16.12 1.96
C ILE A 80 13.70 -16.71 2.45
N GLN A 81 14.37 -15.96 3.30
CA GLN A 81 15.73 -16.27 3.78
C GLN A 81 15.69 -16.69 5.24
N ASN A 82 15.02 -15.89 6.06
CA ASN A 82 14.78 -16.17 7.46
C ASN A 82 13.56 -15.40 7.93
N TYR A 83 12.97 -15.81 9.05
CA TYR A 83 11.91 -15.05 9.70
C TYR A 83 11.91 -15.32 11.20
N SER A 84 11.31 -14.41 11.94
CA SER A 84 11.03 -14.57 13.35
C SER A 84 9.78 -13.79 13.71
N LYS A 85 9.46 -13.75 15.00
CA LYS A 85 8.41 -12.89 15.54
C LYS A 85 8.70 -11.37 15.44
N PHE A 86 9.89 -10.97 14.99
CA PHE A 86 10.32 -9.57 14.84
C PHE A 86 10.55 -9.15 13.39
N HIS A 87 10.71 -10.09 12.46
CA HIS A 87 10.99 -9.73 11.08
C HIS A 87 10.65 -10.88 10.12
N ILE A 88 10.53 -10.53 8.84
CA ILE A 88 10.59 -11.46 7.72
C ILE A 88 11.68 -10.95 6.79
N ASP A 89 12.71 -11.76 6.54
CA ASP A 89 13.83 -11.45 5.64
C ASP A 89 13.67 -12.18 4.30
N SER A 90 13.94 -11.46 3.21
CA SER A 90 13.73 -11.94 1.85
C SER A 90 14.73 -11.37 0.86
N LEU A 91 15.04 -12.16 -0.17
CA LEU A 91 15.67 -11.67 -1.40
C LEU A 91 14.58 -11.40 -2.44
N VAL A 92 14.67 -10.25 -3.09
CA VAL A 92 13.77 -9.81 -4.13
C VAL A 92 14.58 -9.61 -5.40
N ARG A 93 14.20 -10.29 -6.48
CA ARG A 93 14.81 -10.09 -7.80
C ARG A 93 14.02 -9.04 -8.57
N LEU A 94 14.74 -8.04 -9.08
CA LEU A 94 14.23 -6.97 -9.93
C LEU A 94 14.15 -7.40 -11.40
N GLU A 95 13.53 -6.56 -12.24
CA GLU A 95 13.33 -6.84 -13.67
C GLU A 95 14.64 -6.90 -14.46
N ASP A 96 15.69 -6.24 -13.98
CA ASP A 96 17.05 -6.21 -14.56
C ASP A 96 17.97 -7.32 -14.00
N ASP A 97 17.38 -8.36 -13.40
CA ASP A 97 18.07 -9.44 -12.68
C ASP A 97 18.88 -9.01 -11.44
N ALA A 98 18.87 -7.72 -11.10
CA ALA A 98 19.48 -7.25 -9.87
C ALA A 98 18.74 -7.81 -8.65
N VAL A 99 19.48 -8.08 -7.58
CA VAL A 99 18.93 -8.62 -6.34
C VAL A 99 19.01 -7.57 -5.25
N LEU A 100 17.92 -7.42 -4.52
CA LEU A 100 17.81 -6.61 -3.32
C LEU A 100 17.39 -7.47 -2.13
N ARG A 101 17.90 -7.15 -0.95
CA ARG A 101 17.44 -7.72 0.31
C ARG A 101 16.31 -6.83 0.85
N PHE A 102 15.12 -7.40 1.06
CA PHE A 102 14.04 -6.74 1.77
C PHE A 102 13.75 -7.43 3.09
N THR A 103 13.78 -6.67 4.19
CA THR A 103 13.43 -7.13 5.52
C THR A 103 12.22 -6.33 6.03
N GLY A 104 11.08 -7.01 6.20
CA GLY A 104 9.94 -6.46 6.92
C GLY A 104 10.18 -6.54 8.43
N PHE A 105 10.17 -5.42 9.15
CA PHE A 105 10.55 -5.36 10.56
C PHE A 105 9.41 -4.92 11.50
N TYR A 106 9.34 -5.53 12.68
CA TYR A 106 8.43 -5.15 13.76
C TYR A 106 9.19 -5.10 15.09
N GLY A 107 9.50 -3.89 15.53
CA GLY A 107 10.22 -3.58 16.76
C GLY A 107 9.37 -3.77 18.01
N GLN A 108 10.03 -3.91 19.16
CA GLN A 108 9.35 -4.05 20.45
C GLN A 108 8.84 -2.71 20.97
N THR A 109 7.59 -2.69 21.44
CA THR A 109 7.00 -1.51 22.07
C THR A 109 7.70 -1.17 23.39
N ASP A 110 8.04 -2.18 24.19
CA ASP A 110 8.81 -2.05 25.42
C ASP A 110 10.28 -1.75 25.10
N SER A 111 10.74 -0.57 25.54
CA SER A 111 12.11 -0.10 25.33
C SER A 111 13.16 -1.04 25.91
N SER A 112 12.88 -1.70 27.03
CA SER A 112 13.82 -2.62 27.67
C SER A 112 14.10 -3.88 26.84
N GLN A 113 13.19 -4.21 25.90
CA GLN A 113 13.28 -5.40 25.05
C GLN A 113 13.68 -5.11 23.61
N ARG A 114 13.83 -3.84 23.21
CA ARG A 114 14.16 -3.44 21.82
C ARG A 114 15.47 -4.06 21.33
N GLN A 115 16.46 -4.17 22.20
CA GLN A 115 17.75 -4.77 21.87
C GLN A 115 17.62 -6.20 21.34
N GLN A 116 16.63 -6.97 21.77
CA GLN A 116 16.40 -8.32 21.22
C GLN A 116 15.99 -8.29 19.74
N ALA A 117 15.14 -7.33 19.35
CA ALA A 117 14.72 -7.16 17.96
C ALA A 117 15.85 -6.58 17.11
N TRP A 118 16.62 -5.63 17.65
CA TRP A 118 17.76 -5.01 16.97
C TRP A 118 18.93 -5.98 16.76
N ASN A 119 19.23 -6.84 17.74
CA ASN A 119 20.21 -7.93 17.59
C ASN A 119 19.88 -8.87 16.44
N MET A 120 18.60 -9.04 16.12
CA MET A 120 18.21 -9.83 14.96
C MET A 120 18.55 -9.13 13.65
N LEU A 121 18.34 -7.81 13.55
CA LEU A 121 18.75 -7.03 12.39
C LEU A 121 20.27 -6.98 12.22
N ARG A 122 21.05 -6.92 13.32
CA ARG A 122 22.52 -7.06 13.27
C ARG A 122 22.94 -8.36 12.57
N ARG A 123 22.35 -9.49 12.99
CA ARG A 123 22.62 -10.80 12.37
C ARG A 123 22.18 -10.90 10.91
N VAL A 124 21.14 -10.15 10.51
CA VAL A 124 20.75 -10.07 9.10
C VAL A 124 21.80 -9.27 8.35
N SER A 125 22.18 -8.10 8.87
CA SER A 125 23.20 -7.21 8.29
C SER A 125 24.52 -7.94 8.02
N ASP A 126 24.99 -8.78 8.95
CA ASP A 126 26.20 -9.60 8.78
C ASP A 126 26.16 -10.53 7.55
N LYS A 127 24.96 -10.84 7.04
CA LYS A 127 24.72 -11.75 5.91
C LYS A 127 24.32 -11.01 4.63
N VAL A 128 24.05 -9.71 4.70
CA VAL A 128 23.63 -8.95 3.51
C VAL A 128 24.88 -8.59 2.70
N THR A 129 24.86 -8.94 1.42
CA THR A 129 25.89 -8.54 0.46
C THR A 129 25.31 -7.66 -0.66
N GLU A 130 23.98 -7.63 -0.76
CA GLU A 130 23.20 -6.91 -1.75
C GLU A 130 22.80 -5.52 -1.23
N GLY A 131 22.04 -4.76 -2.03
CA GLY A 131 21.37 -3.57 -1.50
C GLY A 131 20.30 -3.98 -0.49
N TRP A 132 20.28 -3.36 0.70
CA TRP A 132 19.34 -3.64 1.77
C TRP A 132 18.25 -2.57 1.91
N ILE A 133 17.00 -3.02 2.08
CA ILE A 133 15.85 -2.22 2.45
C ILE A 133 15.20 -2.86 3.68
N VAL A 134 15.04 -2.09 4.76
CA VAL A 134 14.28 -2.50 5.94
C VAL A 134 13.07 -1.60 6.08
N GLY A 135 11.87 -2.19 6.09
CA GLY A 135 10.60 -1.45 6.16
C GLY A 135 9.70 -1.99 7.25
N GLY A 136 9.09 -1.12 8.04
CA GLY A 136 8.25 -1.59 9.13
C GLY A 136 8.02 -0.59 10.24
N ASP A 137 7.46 -1.09 11.33
CA ASP A 137 7.23 -0.36 12.58
C ASP A 137 8.41 -0.61 13.51
N PHE A 138 9.22 0.41 13.75
CA PHE A 138 10.39 0.32 14.62
C PHE A 138 10.05 0.55 16.09
N ASN A 139 8.84 1.04 16.39
CA ASN A 139 8.43 1.51 17.72
C ASN A 139 9.41 2.55 18.33
N ALA A 140 10.19 3.26 17.52
CA ALA A 140 11.22 4.21 17.95
C ALA A 140 11.23 5.47 17.07
N ILE A 141 11.71 6.58 17.65
CA ILE A 141 11.85 7.89 17.00
C ILE A 141 13.32 8.29 16.94
N LEU A 142 13.74 9.01 15.90
CA LEU A 142 15.11 9.47 15.67
C LEU A 142 15.39 10.88 16.20
N ASN A 143 14.35 11.66 16.47
CA ASN A 143 14.46 13.01 16.99
C ASN A 143 13.15 13.42 17.68
N ASP A 144 13.22 14.47 18.50
CA ASP A 144 12.03 14.98 19.21
C ASP A 144 10.96 15.50 18.24
N SER A 145 11.32 15.96 17.03
CA SER A 145 10.36 16.43 16.03
C SER A 145 9.49 15.33 15.43
N GLU A 146 9.87 14.06 15.59
CA GLU A 146 9.06 12.90 15.23
C GLU A 146 7.98 12.57 16.26
N LYS A 147 7.81 13.43 17.29
CA LYS A 147 6.76 13.31 18.29
C LYS A 147 6.07 14.66 18.56
N GLU A 148 4.74 14.63 18.60
CA GLU A 148 3.92 15.75 19.03
C GLU A 148 3.02 15.31 20.18
N GLY A 149 2.91 16.13 21.24
CA GLY A 149 2.06 15.86 22.40
C GLY A 149 2.55 14.75 23.34
N GLY A 150 1.96 14.72 24.54
CA GLY A 150 2.33 13.80 25.60
C GLY A 150 3.72 14.08 26.20
N ARG A 151 4.30 13.10 26.91
CA ARG A 151 5.63 13.24 27.52
C ARG A 151 6.74 13.04 26.48
N CYS A 152 7.77 13.87 26.52
CA CYS A 152 8.99 13.69 25.73
C CYS A 152 9.59 12.30 25.99
N LYS A 153 10.18 11.68 24.96
CA LYS A 153 10.93 10.44 25.15
C LYS A 153 12.27 10.78 25.82
N PRO A 154 12.81 9.89 26.68
CA PRO A 154 14.18 10.04 27.19
C PRO A 154 15.17 10.14 26.02
N LYS A 155 16.06 11.13 26.05
CA LYS A 155 17.06 11.36 24.99
C LYS A 155 17.91 10.13 24.68
N ILE A 156 18.27 9.38 25.71
CA ILE A 156 19.04 8.14 25.57
C ILE A 156 18.36 7.12 24.63
N LEU A 157 17.02 7.02 24.63
CA LEU A 157 16.31 6.09 23.75
C LEU A 157 16.29 6.57 22.28
N ILE A 158 16.38 7.88 22.06
CA ILE A 158 16.45 8.49 20.74
C ILE A 158 17.86 8.30 20.17
N GLU A 159 18.87 8.60 20.98
CA GLU A 159 20.29 8.40 20.66
C GLU A 159 20.59 6.92 20.39
N ASP A 160 20.10 6.01 21.23
CA ASP A 160 20.25 4.56 21.04
C ASP A 160 19.72 4.09 19.68
N PHE A 161 18.59 4.65 19.23
CA PHE A 161 18.01 4.28 17.94
C PHE A 161 18.80 4.88 16.76
N GLY A 162 19.27 6.12 16.90
CA GLY A 162 20.16 6.75 15.91
C GLY A 162 21.46 5.97 15.75
N ASN A 163 22.13 5.67 16.87
CA ASN A 163 23.37 4.89 16.91
C ASN A 163 23.16 3.49 16.31
N PHE A 164 22.02 2.85 16.57
CA PHE A 164 21.69 1.56 15.98
C PHE A 164 21.58 1.60 14.44
N LEU A 165 20.97 2.64 13.88
CA LEU A 165 20.91 2.78 12.41
C LEU A 165 22.28 3.11 11.82
N GLU A 166 23.07 3.94 12.48
CA GLU A 166 24.44 4.28 12.07
C GLU A 166 25.36 3.06 12.09
N GLU A 167 25.27 2.24 13.15
CA GLU A 167 25.98 0.95 13.27
C GLU A 167 25.71 0.05 12.05
N LEU A 168 24.45 -0.02 11.60
CA LEU A 168 24.05 -0.82 10.45
C LEU A 168 24.26 -0.13 9.10
N LYS A 169 24.76 1.12 9.09
CA LYS A 169 24.88 1.96 7.89
C LYS A 169 23.57 2.07 7.11
N LEU A 170 22.49 2.27 7.87
CA LEU A 170 21.14 2.40 7.34
C LEU A 170 20.68 3.85 7.41
N THR A 171 20.29 4.39 6.27
CA THR A 171 19.77 5.76 6.15
C THR A 171 18.25 5.77 6.13
N ASP A 172 17.63 6.64 6.93
CA ASP A 172 16.17 6.85 6.93
C ASP A 172 15.69 7.51 5.63
N VAL A 173 14.77 6.83 4.93
CA VAL A 173 14.13 7.37 3.73
C VAL A 173 12.93 8.20 4.17
N LYS A 174 13.16 9.51 4.29
CA LYS A 174 12.14 10.46 4.72
C LYS A 174 10.99 10.53 3.71
N PRO A 175 9.72 10.44 4.18
CA PRO A 175 8.57 10.56 3.31
C PRO A 175 8.45 11.96 2.71
N CYS A 176 8.10 12.02 1.42
CA CYS A 176 8.03 13.27 0.65
C CYS A 176 6.81 14.14 1.01
N ASN A 177 5.80 13.57 1.69
CA ASN A 177 4.60 14.30 2.10
C ASN A 177 4.65 14.70 3.58
N ARG A 178 4.38 13.76 4.49
CA ARG A 178 4.22 13.99 5.94
C ARG A 178 4.98 12.96 6.73
N TRP A 179 5.19 13.24 8.02
CA TRP A 179 6.13 12.46 8.82
C TRP A 179 5.47 11.56 9.87
N PHE A 180 4.31 11.91 10.47
CA PHE A 180 3.70 11.06 11.51
C PHE A 180 2.97 9.85 10.94
N THR A 181 3.22 8.67 11.52
CA THR A 181 2.60 7.40 11.10
C THR A 181 1.63 6.84 12.14
N TRP A 182 1.71 7.33 13.37
CA TRP A 182 0.85 6.91 14.47
C TRP A 182 0.17 8.09 15.13
N THR A 183 -1.09 7.92 15.54
CA THR A 183 -1.83 8.90 16.34
C THR A 183 -2.60 8.22 17.48
N TYR A 184 -2.57 8.83 18.65
CA TYR A 184 -3.33 8.42 19.83
C TYR A 184 -4.24 9.54 20.32
N ASN A 185 -5.44 9.12 20.75
CA ASN A 185 -6.48 9.99 21.29
C ASN A 185 -6.79 11.17 20.34
N ARG A 186 -7.45 10.84 19.22
CA ARG A 186 -7.76 11.75 18.10
C ARG A 186 -8.63 12.97 18.47
N GLU A 187 -9.13 13.02 19.70
CA GLU A 187 -10.05 14.05 20.20
C GLU A 187 -9.54 14.56 21.58
N GLY A 188 -9.32 15.87 21.68
CA GLY A 188 -9.01 16.59 22.92
C GLY A 188 -7.52 16.85 23.22
N ASP A 189 -7.25 17.48 24.37
CA ASP A 189 -5.94 18.00 24.81
C ASP A 189 -4.84 16.93 25.04
N ARG A 190 -5.17 15.65 24.84
CA ARG A 190 -4.23 14.51 25.00
C ARG A 190 -3.83 13.88 23.66
N LEU A 191 -4.00 14.60 22.54
CA LEU A 191 -3.54 14.16 21.22
C LEU A 191 -2.03 13.90 21.25
N VAL A 192 -1.64 12.72 20.77
CA VAL A 192 -0.23 12.35 20.61
C VAL A 192 -0.01 11.82 19.19
N LYS A 193 1.03 12.30 18.51
CA LYS A 193 1.47 11.81 17.21
C LYS A 193 2.91 11.35 17.28
N GLU A 194 3.23 10.22 16.65
CA GLU A 194 4.61 9.70 16.57
C GLU A 194 4.90 9.17 15.16
N ARG A 195 6.15 9.28 14.69
CA ARG A 195 6.64 8.56 13.51
C ARG A 195 7.33 7.27 13.94
N LEU A 196 6.61 6.16 13.85
CA LEU A 196 7.11 4.85 14.28
C LEU A 196 7.45 3.94 13.10
N ASP A 197 6.73 4.11 11.99
CA ASP A 197 6.92 3.35 10.77
C ASP A 197 7.87 4.09 9.83
N ARG A 198 8.85 3.37 9.29
CA ARG A 198 9.81 3.93 8.33
C ARG A 198 10.38 2.87 7.41
N PHE A 199 10.94 3.35 6.31
CA PHE A 199 11.88 2.59 5.51
C PHE A 199 13.28 3.15 5.75
N VAL A 200 14.22 2.27 6.04
CA VAL A 200 15.64 2.58 6.11
C VAL A 200 16.38 1.73 5.08
N VAL A 201 17.41 2.28 4.47
CA VAL A 201 18.10 1.63 3.34
C VAL A 201 19.61 1.74 3.49
N SER A 202 20.34 0.74 3.01
CA SER A 202 21.79 0.79 2.94
C SER A 202 22.26 1.76 1.85
N ASP A 203 23.47 2.27 1.97
CA ASP A 203 24.11 3.14 0.96
C ASP A 203 24.12 2.50 -0.43
N ALA A 204 24.42 1.19 -0.52
CA ALA A 204 24.40 0.43 -1.78
C ALA A 204 23.02 0.42 -2.46
N THR A 205 21.92 0.56 -1.70
CA THR A 205 20.57 0.68 -2.25
C THR A 205 20.31 2.08 -2.77
N MET A 206 20.77 3.11 -2.06
CA MET A 206 20.61 4.51 -2.48
C MET A 206 21.33 4.77 -3.81
N GLU A 207 22.51 4.17 -4.01
CA GLU A 207 23.24 4.23 -5.28
C GLU A 207 22.49 3.52 -6.41
N LYS A 208 21.90 2.34 -6.13
CA LYS A 208 21.17 1.54 -7.13
C LYS A 208 19.80 2.11 -7.47
N LEU A 209 19.13 2.76 -6.51
CA LEU A 209 17.78 3.30 -6.64
C LEU A 209 17.80 4.83 -6.43
N PRO A 210 18.39 5.61 -7.35
CA PRO A 210 18.54 7.06 -7.17
C PRO A 210 17.19 7.82 -7.18
N PHE A 211 16.11 7.19 -7.68
CA PHE A 211 14.77 7.78 -7.73
C PHE A 211 13.85 7.27 -6.62
N LEU A 212 14.42 6.59 -5.61
CA LEU A 212 13.71 6.06 -4.47
C LEU A 212 12.99 7.18 -3.71
N THR A 213 11.71 6.94 -3.41
CA THR A 213 10.89 7.82 -2.58
C THR A 213 10.08 7.01 -1.61
N SER A 214 9.74 7.63 -0.48
CA SER A 214 8.74 7.09 0.43
C SER A 214 7.61 8.10 0.63
N PHE A 215 6.42 7.62 0.99
CA PHE A 215 5.28 8.47 1.31
C PHE A 215 4.30 7.75 2.23
N ILE A 216 3.57 8.53 3.01
CA ILE A 216 2.52 8.04 3.91
C ILE A 216 1.20 7.99 3.15
N ILE A 217 0.46 6.88 3.30
CA ILE A 217 -0.89 6.68 2.76
C ILE A 217 -1.90 6.77 3.91
N HIS A 218 -2.70 7.83 3.88
CA HIS A 218 -3.70 8.10 4.92
C HIS A 218 -4.85 7.09 4.90
N GLN A 219 -5.09 6.48 6.06
CA GLN A 219 -6.17 5.56 6.32
C GLN A 219 -7.39 6.27 6.86
N SER A 220 -8.55 5.72 6.51
CA SER A 220 -9.83 6.29 6.94
C SER A 220 -10.16 5.93 8.38
N LYS A 221 -9.71 4.75 8.85
CA LYS A 221 -10.16 4.14 10.12
C LYS A 221 -9.05 3.68 11.05
N SER A 222 -7.83 3.49 10.56
CA SER A 222 -6.71 3.01 11.36
C SER A 222 -5.96 4.13 12.07
N ASP A 223 -5.56 3.92 13.33
CA ASP A 223 -4.68 4.81 14.13
C ASP A 223 -3.22 4.75 13.68
N GLN A 224 -2.91 3.77 12.83
CA GLN A 224 -1.65 3.60 12.13
C GLN A 224 -1.85 3.87 10.65
N GLU A 225 -1.03 4.75 10.10
CA GLU A 225 -0.96 5.01 8.68
C GLU A 225 -0.15 3.92 7.97
N ALA A 226 -0.40 3.68 6.69
CA ALA A 226 0.44 2.81 5.89
C ALA A 226 1.57 3.64 5.28
N ILE A 227 2.76 3.06 5.15
CA ILE A 227 3.88 3.70 4.45
C ILE A 227 4.15 2.94 3.14
N MET A 228 4.49 3.67 2.09
CA MET A 228 4.88 3.07 0.81
C MET A 228 6.19 3.64 0.32
N MET A 229 6.98 2.76 -0.28
CA MET A 229 8.22 3.07 -0.97
C MET A 229 8.04 2.79 -2.47
N ASP A 230 8.49 3.71 -3.31
CA ASP A 230 8.52 3.56 -4.77
C ASP A 230 9.94 3.81 -5.27
N SER A 231 10.53 2.80 -5.89
CA SER A 231 11.90 2.86 -6.42
C SER A 231 12.08 3.85 -7.56
N GLU A 232 11.00 4.22 -8.26
CA GLU A 232 11.02 5.10 -9.42
C GLU A 232 10.23 6.40 -9.20
N GLY A 233 9.80 6.68 -7.96
CA GLY A 233 8.83 7.74 -7.68
C GLY A 233 9.30 9.17 -8.01
N SER A 234 10.62 9.43 -7.97
CA SER A 234 11.21 10.73 -8.35
C SER A 234 11.64 10.83 -9.81
N ARG A 235 11.46 9.78 -10.62
CA ARG A 235 11.96 9.78 -12.00
C ARG A 235 11.19 10.81 -12.85
N PRO A 236 11.88 11.73 -13.56
CA PRO A 236 11.21 12.69 -14.41
C PRO A 236 10.38 11.98 -15.50
N ASN A 237 9.10 12.33 -15.57
CA ASN A 237 8.13 11.71 -16.48
C ASN A 237 8.49 11.96 -17.96
N ASN A 238 9.16 11.02 -18.60
CA ASN A 238 9.30 11.00 -20.06
C ASN A 238 8.09 10.35 -20.78
N ALA A 239 7.03 9.99 -20.07
CA ALA A 239 5.86 9.32 -20.64
C ALA A 239 4.63 10.25 -20.75
N LYS A 240 4.69 11.24 -21.65
CA LYS A 240 3.49 11.66 -22.40
C LYS A 240 3.36 10.77 -23.64
N ALA A 241 3.18 9.48 -23.46
CA ALA A 241 2.95 8.54 -24.56
C ALA A 241 1.58 7.88 -24.39
N GLY A 242 0.57 8.50 -25.02
CA GLY A 242 -0.54 7.81 -25.67
C GLY A 242 -1.32 6.74 -24.90
N GLN A 243 -1.96 7.07 -23.78
CA GLN A 243 -3.15 6.30 -23.37
C GLN A 243 -4.34 6.73 -24.26
N ARG A 244 -4.48 6.11 -25.44
CA ARG A 244 -5.78 6.10 -26.14
C ARG A 244 -6.76 5.34 -25.25
N ALA A 245 -7.58 6.07 -24.49
CA ALA A 245 -8.63 5.49 -23.67
C ALA A 245 -9.70 4.88 -24.58
N TRP A 246 -9.65 3.56 -24.79
CA TRP A 246 -10.79 2.82 -25.31
C TRP A 246 -11.91 2.83 -24.27
N PHE A 247 -13.08 3.33 -24.66
CA PHE A 247 -14.27 3.23 -23.84
C PHE A 247 -14.61 1.76 -23.58
N ARG A 248 -14.91 1.44 -22.32
CA ARG A 248 -15.57 0.19 -21.92
C ARG A 248 -16.69 0.51 -20.95
N TYR A 249 -17.88 0.01 -21.25
CA TYR A 249 -19.02 0.08 -20.36
C TYR A 249 -18.79 -0.88 -19.17
N ASP A 250 -18.52 -0.32 -18.00
CA ASP A 250 -18.46 -1.04 -16.73
C ASP A 250 -19.76 -0.80 -15.96
N THR A 251 -20.30 -1.84 -15.30
CA THR A 251 -21.53 -1.74 -14.48
C THR A 251 -21.44 -0.71 -13.36
N CYS A 252 -20.23 -0.33 -12.94
CA CYS A 252 -20.03 0.75 -11.96
C CYS A 252 -20.51 2.13 -12.45
N TRP A 253 -20.81 2.28 -13.75
CA TRP A 253 -21.32 3.51 -14.34
C TRP A 253 -22.84 3.49 -14.56
N ALA A 254 -23.51 2.35 -14.35
CA ALA A 254 -24.93 2.19 -14.65
C ALA A 254 -25.85 3.16 -13.88
N ASP A 255 -25.40 3.61 -12.71
CA ASP A 255 -26.15 4.55 -11.86
C ASP A 255 -25.84 6.02 -12.17
N GLU A 256 -24.86 6.32 -13.02
CA GLU A 256 -24.47 7.70 -13.34
C GLU A 256 -25.43 8.33 -14.34
N GLN A 257 -26.04 9.45 -13.95
CA GLN A 257 -27.00 10.15 -14.81
C GLN A 257 -26.35 10.70 -16.08
N GLU A 258 -25.15 11.28 -15.98
CA GLU A 258 -24.41 11.78 -17.16
C GLU A 258 -24.18 10.70 -18.22
N LEU A 259 -23.97 9.43 -17.82
CA LEU A 259 -23.86 8.31 -18.75
C LEU A 259 -25.19 8.05 -19.46
N LYS A 260 -26.28 8.00 -18.70
CA LYS A 260 -27.64 7.78 -19.23
C LYS A 260 -28.04 8.87 -20.21
N ASP A 261 -27.66 10.11 -19.93
CA ASP A 261 -27.96 11.27 -20.79
C ASP A 261 -27.18 11.19 -22.11
N ILE A 262 -25.89 10.83 -22.08
CA ILE A 262 -25.07 10.64 -23.29
C ILE A 262 -25.62 9.51 -24.16
N ILE A 263 -25.95 8.35 -23.55
CA ILE A 263 -26.53 7.23 -24.29
C ILE A 263 -27.90 7.63 -24.85
N SER A 264 -28.80 8.17 -24.04
CA SER A 264 -30.14 8.55 -24.50
C SER A 264 -30.08 9.56 -25.64
N GLY A 265 -29.21 10.56 -25.56
CA GLY A 265 -29.03 11.56 -26.62
C GLY A 265 -28.56 10.98 -27.96
N ILE A 266 -27.70 9.95 -27.93
CA ILE A 266 -27.23 9.27 -29.16
C ILE A 266 -28.31 8.34 -29.72
N TRP A 267 -29.00 7.60 -28.84
CA TRP A 267 -29.95 6.58 -29.26
C TRP A 267 -31.31 7.13 -29.72
N LEU A 268 -31.67 8.35 -29.28
CA LEU A 268 -32.84 9.11 -29.75
C LEU A 268 -32.71 9.63 -31.18
N ASN A 269 -31.49 9.68 -31.75
CA ASN A 269 -31.29 10.12 -33.13
C ASN A 269 -31.81 9.04 -34.10
N LYS A 270 -32.80 9.38 -34.95
CA LYS A 270 -33.40 8.44 -35.90
C LYS A 270 -32.60 8.30 -37.20
N ASP A 271 -31.65 9.21 -37.46
CA ASP A 271 -30.93 9.32 -38.73
C ASP A 271 -29.60 8.55 -38.76
N CYS A 272 -29.34 7.71 -37.76
CA CYS A 272 -28.12 6.91 -37.65
C CYS A 272 -28.45 5.42 -37.64
N SER A 273 -27.64 4.62 -38.35
CA SER A 273 -27.75 3.16 -38.26
C SER A 273 -27.37 2.67 -36.86
N MET A 274 -27.73 1.44 -36.53
CA MET A 274 -27.38 0.84 -35.26
C MET A 274 -25.86 0.80 -35.02
N ILE A 275 -25.08 0.57 -36.09
CA ILE A 275 -23.61 0.54 -36.03
C ILE A 275 -23.07 1.95 -35.73
N ASP A 276 -23.58 2.98 -36.43
CA ASP A 276 -23.18 4.37 -36.20
C ASP A 276 -23.48 4.81 -34.76
N LYS A 277 -24.62 4.40 -34.21
CA LYS A 277 -24.99 4.66 -32.81
C LYS A 277 -24.01 4.01 -31.83
N MET A 278 -23.57 2.79 -32.11
CA MET A 278 -22.58 2.10 -31.26
C MET A 278 -21.22 2.78 -31.30
N ASP A 279 -20.76 3.20 -32.48
CA ASP A 279 -19.48 3.90 -32.63
C ASP A 279 -19.52 5.30 -31.99
N LEU A 280 -20.58 6.08 -32.22
CA LEU A 280 -20.79 7.37 -31.56
C LEU A 280 -20.85 7.24 -30.03
N THR A 281 -21.47 6.17 -29.53
CA THR A 281 -21.53 5.88 -28.09
C THR A 281 -20.12 5.62 -27.55
N ARG A 282 -19.32 4.81 -28.26
CA ARG A 282 -17.94 4.53 -27.87
C ARG A 282 -17.06 5.79 -27.88
N ASP A 283 -17.20 6.60 -28.92
CA ASP A 283 -16.39 7.80 -29.12
C ASP A 283 -16.69 8.89 -28.09
N LYS A 284 -17.96 9.08 -27.71
CA LYS A 284 -18.32 10.05 -26.67
C LYS A 284 -17.99 9.57 -25.26
N LEU A 285 -18.17 8.27 -24.99
CA LEU A 285 -18.01 7.76 -23.63
C LEU A 285 -16.56 7.49 -23.24
N GLY A 286 -15.64 7.30 -24.19
CA GLY A 286 -14.22 7.10 -23.91
C GLY A 286 -13.58 8.30 -23.20
N PRO A 287 -13.64 9.50 -23.79
CA PRO A 287 -13.21 10.74 -23.17
C PRO A 287 -13.95 11.03 -21.87
N TRP A 288 -15.28 10.85 -21.83
CA TRP A 288 -16.08 11.05 -20.62
C TRP A 288 -15.58 10.17 -19.47
N GLN A 289 -15.38 8.87 -19.71
CA GLN A 289 -14.88 7.92 -18.71
C GLN A 289 -13.49 8.32 -18.20
N TYR A 290 -12.59 8.74 -19.10
CA TYR A 290 -11.26 9.22 -18.73
C TYR A 290 -11.32 10.49 -17.87
N HIS A 291 -12.12 11.48 -18.28
CA HIS A 291 -12.30 12.72 -17.53
C HIS A 291 -12.95 12.48 -16.16
N ARG A 292 -13.93 11.58 -16.08
CA ARG A 292 -14.60 11.19 -14.82
C ARG A 292 -13.63 10.52 -13.86
N PHE A 293 -12.79 9.59 -14.34
CA PHE A 293 -11.77 8.93 -13.54
C PHE A 293 -10.70 9.92 -13.06
N ARG A 294 -10.25 10.82 -13.93
CA ARG A 294 -9.29 11.88 -13.58
C ARG A 294 -9.87 12.85 -12.55
N ARG A 295 -11.13 13.27 -12.70
CA ARG A 295 -11.85 14.12 -11.73
C ARG A 295 -11.93 13.42 -10.36
N MET A 296 -12.22 12.12 -10.33
CA MET A 296 -12.24 11.34 -9.09
C MET A 296 -10.86 11.27 -8.44
N THR A 297 -9.82 10.96 -9.21
CA THR A 297 -8.43 10.89 -8.72
C THR A 297 -7.96 12.25 -8.16
N ASN A 298 -8.31 13.34 -8.84
CA ASN A 298 -8.02 14.69 -8.35
C ASN A 298 -8.78 15.03 -7.06
N LYS A 299 -10.04 14.57 -6.91
CA LYS A 299 -10.81 14.72 -5.66
C LYS A 299 -10.17 13.95 -4.51
N ILE A 300 -9.70 12.73 -4.76
CA ILE A 300 -8.94 11.93 -3.78
C ILE A 300 -7.71 12.71 -3.34
N LYS A 301 -6.89 13.18 -4.28
CA LYS A 301 -5.67 13.94 -3.98
C LYS A 301 -5.96 15.21 -3.16
N LYS A 302 -7.00 15.97 -3.52
CA LYS A 302 -7.42 17.15 -2.75
C LYS A 302 -7.88 16.81 -1.33
N LEU A 303 -8.62 15.70 -1.15
CA LEU A 303 -9.03 15.26 0.17
C LEU A 303 -7.84 14.77 1.01
N GLU A 304 -6.84 14.13 0.39
CA GLU A 304 -5.60 13.75 1.06
C GLU A 304 -4.81 14.98 1.51
N GLU A 305 -4.74 16.01 0.68
CA GLU A 305 -4.15 17.33 1.01
C GLU A 305 -4.94 18.07 2.10
N GLU A 306 -6.28 17.99 2.10
CA GLU A 306 -7.15 18.59 3.12
C GLU A 306 -7.02 17.87 4.48
N ILE A 307 -7.12 16.53 4.49
CA ILE A 307 -6.93 15.70 5.68
C ILE A 307 -5.54 15.95 6.25
N SER A 308 -4.55 16.02 5.37
CA SER A 308 -3.23 16.50 5.69
C SER A 308 -3.36 17.84 6.44
N GLN A 309 -3.73 18.94 5.79
CA GLN A 309 -3.73 20.27 6.44
C GLN A 309 -4.43 20.30 7.81
N LEU A 310 -5.57 19.62 7.93
CA LEU A 310 -6.32 19.49 9.19
C LEU A 310 -5.55 18.73 10.28
N MET A 311 -4.72 17.74 9.94
CA MET A 311 -3.88 17.04 10.91
C MET A 311 -2.65 17.84 11.37
N ASP A 312 -2.15 18.80 10.60
CA ASP A 312 -0.99 19.64 11.01
C ASP A 312 -1.42 20.93 11.71
N GLY A 313 -2.69 21.32 11.60
CA GLY A 313 -3.23 22.48 12.29
C GLY A 313 -3.45 22.25 13.79
N GLY A 314 -3.69 23.35 14.53
CA GLY A 314 -4.09 23.28 15.93
C GLY A 314 -5.38 22.47 16.12
N SER A 315 -5.37 21.58 17.10
CA SER A 315 -6.49 20.69 17.40
C SER A 315 -7.59 21.44 18.16
N ASN A 316 -8.77 21.55 17.55
CA ASN A 316 -10.01 21.97 18.21
C ASN A 316 -11.18 21.07 17.75
N GLU A 317 -12.31 21.16 18.44
CA GLU A 317 -13.48 20.31 18.20
C GLU A 317 -13.99 20.42 16.74
N TRP A 318 -13.87 21.62 16.17
CA TRP A 318 -14.22 21.92 14.78
C TRP A 318 -13.33 21.21 13.75
N THR A 319 -11.99 21.30 13.91
CA THR A 319 -11.02 20.61 13.06
C THR A 319 -11.23 19.10 13.09
N THR A 320 -11.62 18.55 14.25
CA THR A 320 -11.87 17.11 14.40
C THR A 320 -13.11 16.65 13.62
N HIS A 321 -14.20 17.42 13.68
CA HIS A 321 -15.40 17.13 12.89
C HIS A 321 -15.11 17.19 11.38
N GLN A 322 -14.36 18.20 10.93
CA GLN A 322 -13.94 18.32 9.53
C GLN A 322 -13.06 17.14 9.08
N LEU A 323 -12.12 16.72 9.92
CA LEU A 323 -11.25 15.57 9.65
C LEU A 323 -12.06 14.28 9.46
N LYS A 324 -13.04 14.03 10.33
CA LYS A 324 -13.94 12.87 10.25
C LYS A 324 -14.76 12.89 8.95
N GLN A 325 -15.28 14.06 8.57
CA GLN A 325 -16.03 14.23 7.34
C GLN A 325 -15.15 14.02 6.09
N ALA A 326 -13.94 14.59 6.07
CA ALA A 326 -13.00 14.46 4.96
C ALA A 326 -12.53 13.00 4.80
N ARG A 327 -12.20 12.30 5.89
CA ARG A 327 -11.88 10.86 5.88
C ARG A 327 -13.06 10.00 5.41
N GLY A 328 -14.28 10.34 5.80
CA GLY A 328 -15.49 9.67 5.32
C GLY A 328 -15.67 9.80 3.80
N LYS A 329 -15.50 11.02 3.26
CA LYS A 329 -15.54 11.30 1.81
C LYS A 329 -14.42 10.56 1.08
N LEU A 330 -13.20 10.54 1.63
CA LEU A 330 -12.06 9.83 1.07
C LEU A 330 -12.33 8.32 1.00
N GLY A 331 -12.84 7.72 2.08
CA GLY A 331 -13.22 6.31 2.13
C GLY A 331 -14.27 5.95 1.07
N TYR A 332 -15.29 6.78 0.88
CA TYR A 332 -16.29 6.60 -0.17
C TYR A 332 -15.65 6.62 -1.58
N LEU A 333 -14.78 7.59 -1.87
CA LEU A 333 -14.11 7.65 -3.17
C LEU A 333 -13.18 6.46 -3.41
N TYR A 334 -12.53 5.95 -2.36
CA TYR A 334 -11.75 4.71 -2.45
C TYR A 334 -12.62 3.49 -2.76
N ASP A 335 -13.82 3.39 -2.18
CA ASP A 335 -14.77 2.33 -2.52
C ASP A 335 -15.22 2.40 -3.99
N VAL A 336 -15.49 3.61 -4.50
CA VAL A 336 -15.83 3.82 -5.91
C VAL A 336 -14.65 3.43 -6.82
N LYS A 337 -13.43 3.89 -6.51
CA LYS A 337 -12.20 3.55 -7.25
C LYS A 337 -11.92 2.04 -7.23
N LYS A 338 -12.22 1.37 -6.11
CA LYS A 338 -12.08 -0.07 -5.96
C LYS A 338 -13.07 -0.85 -6.83
N LYS A 339 -14.35 -0.45 -6.88
CA LYS A 339 -15.35 -1.06 -7.78
C LYS A 339 -14.90 -0.97 -9.24
N TYR A 340 -14.47 0.23 -9.65
CA TYR A 340 -13.96 0.49 -10.99
C TYR A 340 -12.78 -0.43 -11.36
N SER A 341 -11.79 -0.54 -10.47
CA SER A 341 -10.58 -1.32 -10.73
C SER A 341 -10.85 -2.84 -10.71
N THR A 342 -11.78 -3.31 -9.87
CA THR A 342 -12.14 -4.73 -9.75
C THR A 342 -12.81 -5.24 -11.03
N LEU A 343 -13.73 -4.46 -11.61
CA LEU A 343 -14.44 -4.81 -12.86
C LEU A 343 -13.48 -4.90 -14.05
N ARG A 344 -12.53 -3.95 -14.13
CA ARG A 344 -11.50 -3.92 -15.16
C ARG A 344 -10.52 -5.08 -15.04
N ALA A 345 -10.10 -5.42 -13.81
CA ALA A 345 -9.24 -6.56 -13.55
C ALA A 345 -9.94 -7.91 -13.83
N CYS A 346 -11.25 -8.06 -13.53
CA CYS A 346 -12.00 -9.27 -13.90
C CYS A 346 -12.15 -9.41 -15.43
N SER A 347 -12.38 -8.30 -16.15
CA SER A 347 -12.48 -8.32 -17.61
C SER A 347 -11.14 -8.60 -18.29
N GLN A 348 -10.03 -8.16 -17.67
CA GLN A 348 -8.68 -8.50 -18.11
C GLN A 348 -8.37 -9.98 -17.86
N TRP A 349 -8.74 -10.50 -16.69
CA TRP A 349 -8.62 -11.92 -16.37
C TRP A 349 -9.46 -12.82 -17.30
N LEU A 350 -10.68 -12.41 -17.67
CA LEU A 350 -11.48 -13.13 -18.67
C LEU A 350 -10.79 -13.17 -20.05
N ARG A 351 -10.18 -12.05 -20.48
CA ARG A 351 -9.41 -11.99 -21.73
C ARG A 351 -8.12 -12.79 -21.71
N GLU A 352 -7.40 -12.75 -20.59
CA GLU A 352 -6.11 -13.44 -20.42
C GLU A 352 -6.32 -14.92 -20.09
N GLY A 353 -7.43 -15.30 -19.47
CA GLY A 353 -7.87 -16.68 -19.28
C GLY A 353 -8.37 -17.35 -20.55
N ASP A 354 -9.02 -16.61 -21.46
CA ASP A 354 -9.37 -17.07 -22.82
C ASP A 354 -8.15 -17.21 -23.74
N ARG A 355 -7.08 -16.46 -23.48
CA ARG A 355 -5.77 -16.72 -24.08
C ARG A 355 -5.19 -17.93 -23.39
N ASN A 356 -5.59 -19.10 -23.89
CA ASN A 356 -5.11 -20.43 -23.55
C ASN A 356 -3.60 -20.42 -23.21
N THR A 357 -3.31 -20.16 -21.93
CA THR A 357 -1.97 -20.13 -21.39
C THR A 357 -1.80 -21.44 -20.65
N ARG A 358 -0.62 -22.03 -20.82
CA ARG A 358 0.02 -23.19 -20.17
C ARG A 358 -0.60 -23.74 -18.87
N TYR A 359 -1.24 -22.89 -18.07
CA TYR A 359 -2.07 -23.23 -16.91
C TYR A 359 -3.12 -24.32 -17.18
N PHE A 360 -3.83 -24.28 -18.31
CA PHE A 360 -4.81 -25.32 -18.66
C PHE A 360 -4.15 -26.59 -19.20
N ASP A 361 -3.07 -26.48 -19.98
CA ASP A 361 -2.34 -27.63 -20.50
C ASP A 361 -1.75 -28.48 -19.37
N VAL A 362 -1.19 -27.85 -18.33
CA VAL A 362 -0.63 -28.53 -17.15
C VAL A 362 -1.73 -29.22 -16.31
N ARG A 363 -2.93 -28.65 -16.25
CA ARG A 363 -4.05 -29.24 -15.50
C ARG A 363 -4.81 -30.32 -16.26
N ALA A 364 -4.87 -30.24 -17.59
CA ALA A 364 -5.50 -31.26 -18.43
C ALA A 364 -4.61 -32.51 -18.61
N SER A 365 -3.28 -32.34 -18.61
CA SER A 365 -2.33 -33.46 -18.72
C SER A 365 -2.06 -34.19 -17.38
N GLY A 366 -2.50 -33.63 -16.25
CA GLY A 366 -2.40 -34.27 -14.92
C GLY A 366 -3.45 -35.34 -14.61
N THR A 367 -4.45 -35.57 -15.48
CA THR A 367 -5.58 -36.49 -15.21
C THR A 367 -5.56 -37.77 -16.06
N ARG A 368 -4.42 -38.15 -16.64
CA ARG A 368 -4.23 -39.48 -17.25
C ARG A 368 -2.78 -39.96 -17.16
N ARG A 369 -2.50 -40.83 -16.19
CA ARG A 369 -1.92 -42.18 -16.37
C ARG A 369 -1.50 -42.75 -15.00
N LEU A 370 -2.20 -43.84 -14.66
CA LEU A 370 -1.90 -44.96 -13.74
C LEU A 370 -1.34 -44.64 -12.35
#